data_AF-A0A8F5ZGN6-F1
#
_entry.id   AF-A0A8F5ZGN6-F1
#
_cell.length_a   1.000
_cell.length_b   1.000
_cell.length_c   1.000
_cell.angle_alpha   90.00
_cell.angle_beta   90.00
_cell.angle_gamma   90.00
#
_symmetry.space_group_name_H-M   'P 1'
#
loop_
_entity.id
_entity.type
_entity.pdbx_description
1 polymer ?
#
loop_
_entity_poly.entity_id
_entity_poly.type
_entity_poly.pdbx_seq_one_letter_code
_entity_poly.pdbx_strand_id
1 'polypeptide(L)'
;MIASRARLRYHRQIGKLIGYRLPEGAFHGATLEALLSIPYDSFDRSTREQIITFIKSFLSCKCQDNPFCGCPERKFVREIIELRESGLDHVQISQYLRDEFGIEIYAADILSYLEEAVHLLEAIQDVADQFQVPKMQELVELHIHAIEKGTPVIVDS
;
A
#
# COMPACT_ATOMS: atom_id res chain seq x y z
N MET A 1 8.84 2.59 7.21
CA MET A 1 7.47 2.26 6.74
C MET A 1 7.58 1.75 5.31
N ILE A 2 6.95 0.63 4.97
CA ILE A 2 7.09 -0.01 3.64
C ILE A 2 6.80 0.93 2.45
N ALA A 3 5.91 1.92 2.63
CA ALA A 3 5.62 2.95 1.63
C ALA A 3 6.86 3.72 1.13
N SER A 4 7.90 3.90 1.96
CA SER A 4 9.14 4.57 1.55
C SER A 4 10.02 3.73 0.62
N ARG A 5 9.76 2.41 0.52
CA ARG A 5 10.45 1.49 -0.38
C ARG A 5 9.74 1.35 -1.74
N ALA A 6 8.49 1.82 -1.84
CA ALA A 6 7.70 1.81 -3.06
C ALA A 6 8.19 2.88 -4.06
N ARG A 7 8.52 2.47 -5.29
CA ARG A 7 8.97 3.34 -6.37
C ARG A 7 7.92 3.46 -7.47
N LEU A 8 7.87 4.60 -8.13
CA LEU A 8 6.98 4.81 -9.27
C LEU A 8 7.69 4.47 -10.57
N ARG A 9 7.17 3.50 -11.31
CA ARG A 9 7.75 3.01 -12.57
C ARG A 9 8.03 4.13 -13.58
N TYR A 10 7.09 5.05 -13.74
CA TYR A 10 7.11 6.10 -14.76
C TYR A 10 7.56 7.47 -14.24
N HIS A 11 8.23 7.55 -13.07
CA HIS A 11 8.75 8.80 -12.50
C HIS A 11 9.61 9.63 -13.49
N ARG A 12 10.42 8.97 -14.32
CA ARG A 12 11.26 9.64 -15.34
C ARG A 12 10.43 10.23 -16.48
N GLN A 13 9.36 9.55 -16.88
CA GLN A 13 8.48 10.03 -17.95
C GLN A 13 7.71 11.25 -17.47
N ILE A 14 7.16 11.19 -16.25
CA ILE A 14 6.53 12.34 -15.58
C ILE A 14 7.51 13.50 -15.46
N GLY A 15 8.73 13.25 -14.97
CA GLY A 15 9.77 14.29 -14.83
C GLY A 15 10.10 15.01 -16.14
N LYS A 16 10.14 14.28 -17.27
CA LYS A 16 10.34 14.87 -18.59
C LYS A 16 9.18 15.77 -19.02
N LEU A 17 7.94 15.42 -18.69
CA LEU A 17 6.75 16.19 -19.04
C LEU A 17 6.65 17.49 -18.23
N ILE A 18 6.96 17.44 -16.93
CA ILE A 18 6.86 18.60 -16.03
C ILE A 18 8.12 19.48 -16.02
N GLY A 19 9.21 19.03 -16.67
CA GLY A 19 10.44 19.82 -16.85
C GLY A 19 11.42 19.80 -15.68
N TYR A 20 11.24 18.92 -14.69
CA TYR A 20 12.18 18.76 -13.57
C TYR A 20 12.31 17.30 -13.13
N ARG A 21 13.39 16.99 -12.40
CA ARG A 21 13.66 15.63 -11.92
C ARG A 21 12.71 15.26 -10.78
N LEU A 22 11.90 14.23 -11.00
CA LEU A 22 11.03 13.67 -9.97
C LEU A 22 11.79 12.66 -9.08
N PRO A 23 11.50 12.60 -7.77
CA PRO A 23 11.92 11.50 -6.91
C PRO A 23 11.40 10.14 -7.40
N GLU A 24 12.10 9.06 -7.05
CA GLU A 24 11.67 7.71 -7.43
C GLU A 24 10.51 7.21 -6.55
N GLY A 25 10.38 7.70 -5.32
CA GLY A 25 9.38 7.22 -4.36
C GLY A 25 7.95 7.52 -4.81
N ALA A 26 7.11 6.48 -4.82
CA ALA A 26 5.71 6.57 -5.27
C ALA A 26 4.87 7.50 -4.38
N PHE A 27 5.15 7.53 -3.09
CA PHE A 27 4.43 8.34 -2.10
C PHE A 27 5.21 9.60 -1.67
N HIS A 28 6.25 9.98 -2.42
CA HIS A 28 6.94 11.25 -2.15
C HIS A 28 6.02 12.43 -2.50
N GLY A 29 5.97 13.49 -1.69
CA GLY A 29 5.06 14.62 -1.90
C GLY A 29 5.09 15.20 -3.33
N ALA A 30 6.28 15.49 -3.86
CA ALA A 30 6.46 15.94 -5.25
C ALA A 30 5.90 14.95 -6.29
N THR A 31 5.99 13.64 -6.04
CA THR A 31 5.41 12.61 -6.92
C THR A 31 3.88 12.67 -6.89
N LEU A 32 3.30 12.78 -5.70
CA LEU A 32 1.84 12.85 -5.54
C LEU A 32 1.25 14.11 -6.19
N GLU A 33 1.92 15.25 -6.02
CA GLU A 33 1.55 16.51 -6.66
C GLU A 33 1.65 16.44 -8.18
N ALA A 34 2.74 15.84 -8.69
CA ALA A 34 2.92 15.65 -10.13
C ALA A 34 1.82 14.76 -10.72
N LEU A 35 1.47 13.64 -10.06
CA LEU A 35 0.42 12.74 -10.52
C LEU A 35 -0.94 13.42 -10.67
N LEU A 36 -1.26 14.39 -9.81
CA LEU A 36 -2.51 15.15 -9.88
C LEU A 36 -2.53 16.23 -10.98
N SER A 37 -1.36 16.64 -11.45
CA SER A 37 -1.19 17.84 -12.30
C SER A 37 -0.81 17.53 -13.76
N ILE A 38 -0.47 16.28 -14.08
CA ILE A 38 0.01 15.90 -15.41
C ILE A 38 -1.12 15.75 -16.45
N PRO A 39 -0.85 16.08 -17.72
CA PRO A 39 -1.77 15.76 -18.82
C PRO A 39 -1.73 14.26 -19.12
N TYR A 40 -2.68 13.49 -18.57
CA TYR A 40 -2.78 12.04 -18.72
C TYR A 40 -2.80 11.57 -20.19
N ASP A 41 -3.26 12.44 -21.10
CA ASP A 41 -3.30 12.16 -22.53
C ASP A 41 -1.92 11.93 -23.17
N SER A 42 -0.86 12.34 -22.50
CA SER A 42 0.53 12.18 -22.95
C SER A 42 1.11 10.78 -22.75
N PHE A 43 0.36 9.89 -22.09
CA PHE A 43 0.77 8.51 -21.79
C PHE A 43 0.04 7.50 -22.66
N ASP A 44 0.70 6.35 -22.89
CA ASP A 44 0.04 5.19 -23.47
C ASP A 44 -1.12 4.72 -22.59
N ARG A 45 -2.02 3.94 -23.18
CA ARG A 45 -3.26 3.52 -22.52
C ARG A 45 -3.00 2.79 -21.20
N SER A 46 -2.04 1.88 -21.15
CA SER A 46 -1.76 1.07 -19.97
C SER A 46 -1.20 1.94 -18.84
N THR A 47 -0.21 2.77 -19.13
CA THR A 47 0.35 3.71 -18.13
C THR A 47 -0.71 4.68 -17.61
N ARG A 48 -1.58 5.18 -18.49
CA ARG A 48 -2.68 6.06 -18.10
C ARG A 48 -3.67 5.38 -17.15
N GLU A 49 -4.05 4.15 -17.46
CA GLU A 49 -4.93 3.34 -16.60
C GLU A 49 -4.29 3.14 -15.21
N GLN A 50 -2.99 2.79 -15.15
CA GLN A 50 -2.25 2.66 -13.89
C GLN A 50 -2.24 3.96 -13.06
N ILE A 51 -1.97 5.11 -13.70
CA ILE A 51 -1.99 6.43 -13.02
C ILE A 51 -3.37 6.72 -12.43
N ILE A 52 -4.43 6.51 -13.21
CA ILE A 52 -5.80 6.77 -12.76
C ILE A 52 -6.17 5.83 -11.60
N THR A 53 -5.81 4.56 -11.69
CA THR A 53 -6.05 3.57 -10.63
C THR A 53 -5.28 3.91 -9.36
N PHE A 54 -4.02 4.36 -9.46
CA PHE A 54 -3.23 4.85 -8.33
C PHE A 54 -3.92 6.03 -7.63
N ILE A 55 -4.33 7.06 -8.39
CA ILE A 55 -4.97 8.26 -7.84
C ILE A 55 -6.28 7.89 -7.14
N LYS A 56 -7.12 7.07 -7.77
CA LYS A 56 -8.40 6.63 -7.20
C LYS A 56 -8.20 5.86 -5.91
N SER A 57 -7.23 4.95 -5.87
CA SER A 57 -7.00 4.08 -4.71
C SER A 57 -6.37 4.85 -3.56
N PHE A 58 -5.26 5.55 -3.81
CA PHE A 58 -4.44 6.13 -2.74
C PHE A 58 -4.75 7.59 -2.44
N LEU A 59 -5.12 8.41 -3.44
CA LEU A 59 -5.31 9.86 -3.26
C LEU A 59 -6.76 10.30 -3.00
N SER A 60 -7.73 9.39 -3.06
CA SER A 60 -9.14 9.72 -2.75
C SER A 60 -9.39 9.86 -1.25
N CYS A 61 -9.22 11.05 -0.68
CA CYS A 61 -9.61 11.35 0.71
C CYS A 61 -10.19 12.77 0.85
N LYS A 62 -10.90 13.01 1.96
CA LYS A 62 -11.54 14.31 2.27
C LYS A 62 -10.69 15.20 3.18
N CYS A 63 -9.44 14.81 3.45
CA CYS A 63 -8.54 15.60 4.28
C CYS A 63 -8.22 16.93 3.61
N GLN A 64 -8.09 17.99 4.41
CA GLN A 64 -7.75 19.32 3.91
C GLN A 64 -6.39 19.34 3.22
N ASP A 65 -5.41 18.63 3.78
CA ASP A 65 -4.03 18.59 3.26
C ASP A 65 -3.81 17.48 2.22
N ASN A 66 -4.85 16.95 1.57
CA ASN A 66 -4.69 15.96 0.49
C ASN A 66 -3.82 16.55 -0.65
N PRO A 67 -2.73 15.90 -1.10
CA PRO A 67 -2.26 14.52 -0.84
C PRO A 67 -1.20 14.33 0.24
N PHE A 68 -0.89 15.34 1.04
CA PHE A 68 0.14 15.36 2.08
C PHE A 68 -0.35 14.95 3.49
N CYS A 69 -1.58 14.47 3.61
CA CYS A 69 -2.19 14.10 4.90
C CYS A 69 -1.74 12.74 5.48
N GLY A 70 -0.88 11.99 4.78
CA GLY A 70 -0.44 10.64 5.17
C GLY A 70 -1.45 9.52 4.89
N CYS A 71 -2.64 9.85 4.35
CA CYS A 71 -3.60 8.84 3.89
C CYS A 71 -3.06 7.96 2.75
N PRO A 72 -2.30 8.47 1.76
CA PRO A 72 -1.80 7.63 0.67
C PRO A 72 -0.95 6.45 1.17
N GLU A 73 -0.01 6.71 2.08
CA GLU A 73 0.85 5.70 2.68
C GLU A 73 0.05 4.69 3.52
N ARG A 74 -0.90 5.18 4.33
CA ARG A 74 -1.77 4.31 5.15
C ARG A 74 -2.61 3.38 4.29
N LYS A 75 -3.17 3.89 3.20
CA LYS A 75 -3.95 3.08 2.26
C LYS A 75 -3.09 2.08 1.52
N PHE A 76 -1.87 2.46 1.11
CA PHE A 76 -0.91 1.54 0.51
C PHE A 76 -0.54 0.39 1.44
N VAL A 77 -0.27 0.71 2.71
CA VAL A 77 0.00 -0.29 3.74
C VAL A 77 -1.18 -1.25 3.90
N ARG A 78 -2.40 -0.70 3.98
CA ARG A 78 -3.63 -1.50 4.07
C ARG A 78 -3.82 -2.39 2.85
N GLU A 79 -3.60 -1.87 1.65
CA GLU A 79 -3.69 -2.63 0.39
C GLU A 79 -2.80 -3.87 0.42
N ILE A 80 -1.57 -3.78 0.94
CA ILE A 80 -0.66 -4.94 1.05
C ILE A 80 -1.25 -6.01 1.98
N ILE A 81 -1.81 -5.61 3.12
CA ILE A 81 -2.44 -6.53 4.07
C ILE A 81 -3.68 -7.17 3.44
N GLU A 82 -4.57 -6.36 2.84
CA GLU A 82 -5.80 -6.85 2.18
C GLU A 82 -5.48 -7.82 1.03
N LEU A 83 -4.44 -7.54 0.22
CA LEU A 83 -3.99 -8.46 -0.82
C LEU A 83 -3.46 -9.77 -0.23
N ARG A 84 -2.71 -9.70 0.88
CA ARG A 84 -2.22 -10.90 1.56
C ARG A 84 -3.39 -11.74 2.09
N GLU A 85 -4.31 -11.12 2.81
CA GLU A 85 -5.51 -11.77 3.34
C GLU A 85 -6.43 -12.29 2.22
N SER A 86 -6.36 -11.73 1.00
CA SER A 86 -7.10 -12.27 -0.15
C SER A 86 -6.48 -13.54 -0.78
N GLY A 87 -5.28 -13.94 -0.35
CA GLY A 87 -4.62 -15.17 -0.80
C GLY A 87 -3.32 -14.99 -1.56
N LEU A 88 -2.89 -13.77 -1.83
CA LEU A 88 -1.66 -13.53 -2.59
C LEU A 88 -0.43 -13.73 -1.71
N ASP A 89 0.62 -14.34 -2.26
CA ASP A 89 1.95 -14.33 -1.65
C ASP A 89 2.70 -13.01 -1.95
N HIS A 90 3.82 -12.77 -1.26
CA HIS A 90 4.61 -11.54 -1.39
C HIS A 90 5.15 -11.28 -2.82
N VAL A 91 5.37 -12.32 -3.63
CA VAL A 91 5.78 -12.19 -5.04
C VAL A 91 4.60 -11.75 -5.88
N GLN A 92 3.44 -12.38 -5.69
CA GLN A 92 2.19 -12.03 -6.36
C GLN A 92 1.74 -10.61 -6.00
N ILE A 93 1.87 -10.19 -4.74
CA ILE A 93 1.59 -8.81 -4.30
C ILE A 93 2.51 -7.82 -5.03
N SER A 94 3.82 -8.10 -5.09
CA SER A 94 4.79 -7.25 -5.83
C SER A 94 4.41 -7.09 -7.30
N GLN A 95 3.96 -8.19 -7.94
CA GLN A 95 3.49 -8.17 -9.32
C GLN A 95 2.18 -7.38 -9.47
N TYR A 96 1.20 -7.63 -8.61
CA TYR A 96 -0.09 -6.92 -8.61
C TYR A 96 0.11 -5.41 -8.48
N LEU A 97 0.94 -4.96 -7.52
CA LEU A 97 1.20 -3.54 -7.29
C LEU A 97 1.83 -2.85 -8.50
N ARG A 98 2.68 -3.58 -9.23
CA ARG A 98 3.33 -3.12 -10.46
C ARG A 98 2.36 -3.04 -11.62
N ASP A 99 1.53 -4.04 -11.79
CA ASP A 99 0.66 -4.18 -12.95
C ASP A 99 -0.58 -3.28 -12.83
N GLU A 100 -1.14 -3.11 -11.63
CA GLU A 100 -2.33 -2.27 -11.39
C GLU A 100 -2.02 -0.80 -11.11
N PHE A 101 -0.96 -0.51 -10.35
CA PHE A 101 -0.67 0.85 -9.88
C PHE A 101 0.61 1.45 -10.46
N GLY A 102 1.43 0.65 -11.16
CA GLY A 102 2.76 1.08 -11.58
C GLY A 102 3.75 1.25 -10.42
N ILE A 103 3.49 0.59 -9.29
CA ILE A 103 4.34 0.62 -8.10
C ILE A 103 5.35 -0.52 -8.15
N GLU A 104 6.63 -0.19 -8.08
CA GLU A 104 7.74 -1.14 -8.02
C GLU A 104 8.24 -1.24 -6.58
N ILE A 105 8.10 -2.43 -5.99
CA ILE A 105 8.59 -2.78 -4.66
C ILE A 105 9.12 -4.21 -4.66
N TYR A 106 10.20 -4.48 -3.91
CA TYR A 106 10.77 -5.83 -3.86
C TYR A 106 9.88 -6.76 -3.04
N ALA A 107 9.72 -8.00 -3.51
CA ALA A 107 8.95 -9.02 -2.79
C ALA A 107 9.51 -9.30 -1.38
N ALA A 108 10.84 -9.20 -1.20
CA ALA A 108 11.47 -9.31 0.11
C ALA A 108 11.06 -8.18 1.08
N ASP A 109 10.86 -6.95 0.58
CA ASP A 109 10.40 -5.84 1.41
C ASP A 109 8.96 -6.08 1.90
N ILE A 110 8.12 -6.66 1.04
CA ILE A 110 6.75 -7.06 1.40
C ILE A 110 6.79 -8.18 2.43
N LEU A 111 7.59 -9.22 2.22
CA LEU A 111 7.72 -10.33 3.17
C LEU A 111 8.14 -9.84 4.55
N SER A 112 9.21 -9.04 4.64
CA SER A 112 9.66 -8.49 5.92
C SER A 112 8.60 -7.60 6.57
N TYR A 113 7.83 -6.84 5.78
CA TYR A 113 6.74 -6.03 6.32
C TYR A 113 5.59 -6.87 6.88
N LEU A 114 5.24 -7.98 6.23
CA LEU A 114 4.20 -8.89 6.72
C LEU A 114 4.64 -9.58 8.01
N GLU A 115 5.91 -9.99 8.11
CA GLU A 115 6.51 -10.52 9.35
C GLU A 115 6.48 -9.49 10.49
N GLU A 116 6.89 -8.24 10.21
CA GLU A 116 6.79 -7.13 11.16
C GLU A 116 5.34 -6.87 11.61
N ALA A 117 4.36 -7.02 10.72
CA ALA A 117 2.95 -6.86 11.03
C ALA A 117 2.43 -7.97 11.96
N VAL A 118 2.83 -9.23 11.73
CA VAL A 118 2.51 -10.34 12.64
C VAL A 118 3.08 -10.10 14.02
N HIS A 119 4.36 -9.73 14.14
CA HIS A 119 4.98 -9.43 15.44
C HIS A 119 4.32 -8.26 16.17
N LEU A 120 3.83 -7.26 15.45
CA LEU A 120 3.05 -6.17 16.05
C LEU A 120 1.71 -6.69 16.58
N LEU A 121 1.03 -7.57 15.85
CA LEU A 121 -0.21 -8.18 16.29
C LEU A 121 0.00 -9.08 17.51
N GLU A 122 1.06 -9.89 17.55
CA GLU A 122 1.45 -10.68 18.73
C GLU A 122 1.64 -9.78 19.96
N ALA A 123 2.34 -8.65 19.81
CA ALA A 123 2.49 -7.68 20.90
C ALA A 123 1.16 -7.05 21.34
N ILE A 124 0.21 -6.85 20.42
CA ILE A 124 -1.14 -6.40 20.76
C ILE A 124 -1.91 -7.49 21.50
N GLN A 125 -1.71 -8.77 21.14
CA GLN A 125 -2.28 -9.92 21.83
C GLN A 125 -1.83 -9.96 23.29
N ASP A 126 -0.52 -9.84 23.55
CA ASP A 126 0.04 -9.84 24.90
C ASP A 126 -0.59 -8.75 25.80
N VAL A 127 -0.80 -7.56 25.23
CA VAL A 127 -1.48 -6.46 25.92
C VAL A 127 -2.96 -6.78 26.15
N ALA A 128 -3.66 -7.31 25.14
CA ALA A 128 -5.07 -7.68 25.26
C ALA A 128 -5.28 -8.76 26.34
N ASP A 129 -4.37 -9.72 26.44
CA ASP A 129 -4.33 -10.77 27.46
C ASP A 129 -4.19 -10.18 28.87
N GLN A 130 -3.24 -9.26 29.04
CA GLN A 130 -3.01 -8.60 30.31
C GLN A 130 -4.21 -7.77 30.78
N PHE A 131 -4.91 -7.11 29.85
CA PHE A 131 -6.07 -6.26 30.15
C PHE A 131 -7.42 -6.99 30.03
N GLN A 132 -7.41 -8.30 29.74
CA GLN A 132 -8.61 -9.14 29.60
C GLN A 132 -9.62 -8.56 28.60
N VAL A 133 -9.18 -8.28 27.37
CA VAL A 133 -10.02 -7.76 26.29
C VAL A 133 -10.29 -8.87 25.26
N PRO A 134 -11.24 -9.80 25.51
CA PRO A 134 -11.39 -11.04 24.73
C PRO A 134 -11.71 -10.79 23.25
N LYS A 135 -12.49 -9.75 22.96
CA LYS A 135 -12.78 -9.36 21.58
C LYS A 135 -11.51 -8.98 20.79
N MET A 136 -10.53 -8.36 21.45
CA MET A 136 -9.27 -8.00 20.81
C MET A 136 -8.41 -9.24 20.57
N GLN A 137 -8.39 -10.18 21.50
CA GLN A 137 -7.67 -11.46 21.36
C GLN A 137 -8.17 -12.20 20.11
N GLU A 138 -9.49 -12.38 19.99
CA GLU A 138 -10.11 -13.04 18.84
C GLU A 138 -9.76 -12.34 17.51
N LEU A 139 -9.89 -11.02 17.46
CA LEU A 139 -9.55 -10.25 16.25
C LEU A 139 -8.07 -10.40 15.87
N VAL A 140 -7.17 -10.36 16.85
CA VAL A 140 -5.73 -10.49 16.61
C VAL A 140 -5.37 -11.87 16.09
N GLU A 141 -5.90 -12.94 16.70
CA GLU A 141 -5.67 -14.31 16.24
C GLU A 141 -6.14 -14.52 14.79
N LEU A 142 -7.31 -13.97 14.44
CA LEU A 142 -7.85 -14.03 13.09
C LEU A 142 -6.92 -13.35 12.08
N HIS A 143 -6.44 -12.13 12.38
CA HIS A 143 -5.56 -11.39 11.48
C HIS A 143 -4.15 -11.99 11.39
N ILE A 144 -3.59 -12.52 12.49
CA ILE A 144 -2.30 -13.24 12.45
C ILE A 144 -2.43 -14.44 11.50
N HIS A 145 -3.47 -15.26 11.69
CA HIS A 145 -3.69 -16.42 10.84
C HIS A 145 -3.86 -16.04 9.36
N ALA A 146 -4.66 -15.01 9.09
CA ALA A 146 -4.92 -14.51 7.75
C ALA A 146 -3.66 -14.02 7.06
N ILE A 147 -2.79 -13.29 7.76
CA ILE A 147 -1.52 -12.78 7.21
C ILE A 147 -0.52 -13.92 6.99
N GLU A 148 -0.38 -14.84 7.95
CA GLU A 148 0.56 -15.96 7.84
C GLU A 148 0.18 -16.92 6.70
N LYS A 149 -1.11 -17.28 6.60
CA LYS A 149 -1.59 -18.27 5.62
C LYS A 149 -1.96 -17.64 4.29
N GLY A 150 -2.26 -16.35 4.26
CA GLY A 150 -2.87 -15.71 3.11
C GLY A 150 -4.28 -16.24 2.94
N THR A 151 -5.11 -16.07 3.95
CA THR A 151 -6.51 -16.52 3.93
C THR A 151 -7.43 -15.38 4.34
N PRO A 152 -8.66 -15.32 3.81
CA PRO A 152 -9.57 -14.24 4.16
C PRO A 152 -9.92 -14.29 5.64
N VAL A 153 -9.99 -13.11 6.27
CA VAL A 153 -10.55 -12.98 7.61
C VAL A 153 -12.06 -13.21 7.52
N ILE A 154 -12.54 -14.28 8.15
CA ILE A 154 -13.96 -14.61 8.26
C ILE A 154 -14.38 -14.24 9.68
N VAL A 155 -15.13 -13.15 9.83
CA VAL A 155 -15.73 -12.76 11.11
C VAL A 155 -17.19 -13.21 11.09
N ASP A 156 -17.54 -14.16 11.95
CA ASP A 156 -18.95 -14.53 12.15
C ASP A 156 -19.68 -13.33 12.78
N SER A 157 -20.77 -12.89 12.12
CA SER A 157 -21.50 -11.64 12.40
C SER A 157 -22.46 -11.75 13.58
#